data_AF-A0A950ELS9-F1
#
_entry.id   AF-A0A950ELS9-F1
#
_cell.length_a   1.000
_cell.length_b   1.000
_cell.length_c   1.000
_cell.angle_alpha   90.00
_cell.angle_beta   90.00
_cell.angle_gamma   90.00
#
_symmetry.space_group_name_H-M   'P 1'
#
loop_
_entity.id
_entity.type
_entity.pdbx_description
1 polymer ?
#
loop_
_entity_poly.entity_id
_entity_poly.type
_entity_poly.pdbx_seq_one_letter_code
_entity_poly.pdbx_strand_id
1 'polypeptide(L)'
;MRSVTVASFNVHWGRRPRVYEPYDVIDACHRLDADVLALQEVWRPDGRHSVAADAAATLGYELHEVWTARAVVEPKCRIVGLAGEPVGTGDWGQALLTRVPRGPVVDGDLSGFLFDPTGRVVMTTEIEIDGTPLAVCASHLPHLEHISPLLRWRLPPHLPDRHRPAVLMGDFNMWRWLARFIVPGWHDTVRGATWPAHRPVFQIDHLLATSPVSATEAEVVHAGGSDHLPIRARVSLR
;
A
#
# COMPACT_ATOMS: atom_id res chain seq x y z
N MET A 1 -14.86 -9.81 -20.27
CA MET A 1 -13.57 -9.20 -19.94
C MET A 1 -13.14 -9.77 -18.60
N ARG A 2 -11.94 -10.34 -18.53
CA ARG A 2 -11.40 -10.75 -17.24
C ARG A 2 -11.08 -9.49 -16.44
N SER A 3 -11.29 -9.55 -15.14
CA SER A 3 -10.99 -8.46 -14.23
C SER A 3 -10.23 -9.02 -13.04
N VAL A 4 -9.51 -8.15 -12.36
CA VAL A 4 -8.74 -8.47 -11.16
C VAL A 4 -9.16 -7.49 -10.08
N THR A 5 -9.33 -7.99 -8.86
CA THR A 5 -9.62 -7.16 -7.70
C THR A 5 -8.32 -6.72 -7.06
N VAL A 6 -8.10 -5.41 -6.97
CA VAL A 6 -6.92 -4.80 -6.34
C VAL A 6 -7.36 -4.02 -5.11
N ALA A 7 -6.59 -4.12 -4.03
CA ALA A 7 -6.89 -3.41 -2.79
C ALA A 7 -5.64 -2.90 -2.08
N SER A 8 -5.82 -1.86 -1.27
CA SER A 8 -4.76 -1.31 -0.42
C SER A 8 -5.28 -1.03 0.98
N PHE A 9 -4.42 -1.28 1.97
CA PHE A 9 -4.75 -1.10 3.37
C PHE A 9 -3.52 -0.72 4.20
N ASN A 10 -3.50 0.50 4.76
CA ASN A 10 -2.59 0.82 5.85
C ASN A 10 -3.08 0.12 7.12
N VAL A 11 -2.31 -0.86 7.60
CA VAL A 11 -2.72 -1.75 8.71
C VAL A 11 -2.39 -1.18 10.08
N HIS A 12 -1.70 -0.04 10.17
CA HIS A 12 -1.30 0.60 11.42
C HIS A 12 -0.68 -0.43 12.39
N TRP A 13 0.32 -1.16 11.87
CA TRP A 13 1.07 -2.23 12.55
C TRP A 13 0.20 -3.28 13.27
N GLY A 14 -1.01 -3.52 12.75
CA GLY A 14 -1.96 -4.51 13.26
C GLY A 14 -2.61 -4.14 14.59
N ARG A 15 -2.55 -2.87 15.00
CA ARG A 15 -3.11 -2.39 16.28
C ARG A 15 -4.07 -1.23 16.07
N ARG A 16 -5.07 -1.12 16.96
CA ARG A 16 -6.06 -0.05 16.91
C ARG A 16 -5.46 1.29 17.31
N PRO A 17 -5.89 2.42 16.71
CA PRO A 17 -5.45 3.73 17.17
C PRO A 17 -5.88 4.00 18.61
N ARG A 18 -5.07 4.80 19.32
CA ARG A 18 -5.26 5.26 20.72
C ARG A 18 -5.15 4.16 21.78
N VAL A 19 -5.83 3.02 21.60
CA VAL A 19 -5.79 1.90 22.57
C VAL A 19 -4.63 0.95 22.31
N TYR A 20 -4.11 0.90 21.08
CA TYR A 20 -2.97 0.07 20.67
C TYR A 20 -3.14 -1.44 20.92
N GLU A 21 -4.38 -1.90 21.04
CA GLU A 21 -4.73 -3.31 21.11
C GLU A 21 -4.67 -3.94 19.71
N PRO A 22 -4.22 -5.19 19.57
CA PRO A 22 -4.29 -5.91 18.30
C PRO A 22 -5.72 -5.98 17.75
N TYR A 23 -5.87 -5.98 16.43
CA TYR A 23 -7.11 -6.34 15.76
C TYR A 23 -6.86 -7.45 14.74
N ASP A 24 -7.94 -8.07 14.26
CA ASP A 24 -7.87 -9.16 13.29
C ASP A 24 -7.54 -8.63 11.88
N VAL A 25 -6.24 -8.57 11.57
CA VAL A 25 -5.75 -8.18 10.24
C VAL A 25 -6.11 -9.24 9.20
N ILE A 26 -6.18 -10.51 9.60
CA ILE A 26 -6.49 -11.63 8.69
C ILE A 26 -7.94 -11.52 8.22
N ASP A 27 -8.90 -11.33 9.13
CA ASP A 27 -10.30 -11.08 8.77
C ASP A 27 -10.46 -9.82 7.91
N ALA A 28 -9.72 -8.75 8.22
CA ALA A 28 -9.73 -7.53 7.41
C ALA A 28 -9.28 -7.82 5.97
N CYS A 29 -8.19 -8.56 5.78
CA CYS A 29 -7.69 -8.97 4.47
C CYS A 29 -8.66 -9.91 3.75
N HIS A 30 -9.26 -10.87 4.48
CA HIS A 30 -10.26 -11.79 3.95
C HIS A 30 -11.49 -11.05 3.43
N ARG A 31 -11.99 -10.05 4.17
CA ARG A 31 -13.15 -9.23 3.77
C ARG A 31 -12.88 -8.33 2.57
N LEU A 32 -11.61 -7.95 2.35
CA LEU A 32 -11.22 -7.24 1.13
C LEU A 32 -11.29 -8.15 -0.09
N ASP A 33 -11.04 -9.45 0.07
CA ASP A 33 -11.15 -10.46 -0.99
C ASP A 33 -10.50 -10.03 -2.31
N ALA A 34 -9.28 -9.51 -2.20
CA ALA A 34 -8.55 -8.97 -3.34
C ALA A 34 -7.63 -10.02 -3.96
N ASP A 35 -7.42 -9.95 -5.27
CA ASP A 35 -6.45 -10.79 -5.97
C ASP A 35 -5.02 -10.29 -5.77
N VAL A 36 -4.87 -8.98 -5.64
CA VAL A 36 -3.63 -8.31 -5.24
C VAL A 36 -3.94 -7.30 -4.13
N LEU A 37 -3.25 -7.43 -3.00
CA LEU A 37 -3.46 -6.63 -1.80
C LEU A 37 -2.13 -5.99 -1.36
N ALA A 38 -2.11 -4.66 -1.29
CA ALA A 38 -0.98 -3.90 -0.77
C ALA A 38 -1.22 -3.51 0.70
N LEU A 39 -0.32 -3.91 1.60
CA LEU A 39 -0.36 -3.55 3.00
C LEU A 39 0.74 -2.53 3.33
N GLN A 40 0.36 -1.42 3.97
CA GLN A 40 1.29 -0.40 4.46
C GLN A 40 1.38 -0.46 5.99
N GLU A 41 2.48 0.01 6.55
CA GLU A 41 2.77 -0.01 8.00
C GLU A 41 2.74 -1.42 8.59
N VAL A 42 3.25 -2.38 7.83
CA VAL A 42 3.42 -3.75 8.29
C VAL A 42 4.53 -3.77 9.33
N TRP A 43 4.28 -4.43 10.46
CA TRP A 43 5.26 -4.64 11.51
C TRP A 43 5.61 -6.13 11.62
N ARG A 44 6.91 -6.40 11.74
CA ARG A 44 7.46 -7.74 12.02
C ARG A 44 8.30 -7.67 13.29
N PRO A 45 7.85 -8.24 14.42
CA PRO A 45 8.71 -8.41 15.58
C PRO A 45 9.90 -9.32 15.25
N ASP A 46 11.05 -9.05 15.85
CA ASP A 46 12.24 -9.89 15.64
C ASP A 46 11.98 -11.35 16.02
N GLY A 47 12.44 -12.28 15.18
CA GLY A 47 12.26 -13.71 15.37
C GLY A 47 10.82 -14.21 15.21
N ARG A 48 9.89 -13.37 14.73
CA ARG A 48 8.49 -13.72 14.50
C ARG A 48 8.05 -13.39 13.08
N HIS A 49 6.89 -13.93 12.70
CA HIS A 49 6.23 -13.55 11.47
C HIS A 49 5.64 -12.14 11.58
N SER A 50 5.50 -11.47 10.43
CA SER A 50 4.77 -10.21 10.35
C SER A 50 3.26 -10.48 10.31
N VAL A 51 2.48 -9.44 10.57
CA VAL A 51 1.02 -9.50 10.37
C VAL A 51 0.63 -9.78 8.92
N ALA A 52 1.46 -9.40 7.95
CA ALA A 52 1.26 -9.68 6.54
C ALA A 52 1.57 -11.15 6.20
N ALA A 53 2.60 -11.73 6.82
CA ALA A 53 2.96 -13.12 6.65
C ALA A 53 1.88 -14.07 7.21
N ASP A 54 1.31 -13.74 8.36
CA ASP A 54 0.21 -14.53 8.93
C ASP A 54 -1.05 -14.46 8.05
N ALA A 55 -1.38 -13.28 7.52
CA ALA A 55 -2.49 -13.11 6.57
C ALA A 55 -2.25 -13.88 5.26
N ALA A 56 -1.03 -13.80 4.71
CA ALA A 56 -0.68 -14.48 3.47
C ALA A 56 -0.76 -16.00 3.61
N ALA A 57 -0.20 -16.56 4.68
CA ALA A 57 -0.23 -17.99 4.96
C ALA A 57 -1.66 -18.50 5.17
N THR A 58 -2.49 -17.75 5.89
CA THR A 58 -3.87 -18.16 6.21
C THR A 58 -4.79 -18.08 5.00
N LEU A 59 -4.62 -17.07 4.15
CA LEU A 59 -5.53 -16.78 3.04
C LEU A 59 -5.00 -17.28 1.67
N GLY A 60 -3.82 -17.91 1.65
CA GLY A 60 -3.24 -18.50 0.45
C GLY A 60 -2.67 -17.49 -0.55
N TYR A 61 -2.05 -16.42 -0.05
CA TYR A 61 -1.32 -15.47 -0.88
C TYR A 61 0.17 -15.82 -0.97
N GLU A 62 0.75 -15.59 -2.14
CA GLU A 62 2.18 -15.33 -2.24
C GLU A 62 2.50 -13.94 -1.68
N LEU A 63 3.62 -13.85 -0.97
CA LEU A 63 4.02 -12.68 -0.20
C LEU A 63 5.34 -12.11 -0.70
N HIS A 64 5.39 -10.79 -0.88
CA HIS A 64 6.62 -10.01 -0.98
C HIS A 64 6.62 -8.94 0.12
N GLU A 65 7.69 -8.84 0.89
CA GLU A 65 7.83 -7.85 1.98
C GLU A 65 9.07 -7.00 1.75
N VAL A 66 8.93 -5.70 2.01
CA VAL A 66 10.04 -4.76 1.98
C VAL A 66 10.07 -3.96 3.27
N TRP A 67 11.19 -4.05 3.96
CA TRP A 67 11.43 -3.35 5.22
C TRP A 67 12.14 -2.03 4.95
N THR A 68 11.60 -0.95 5.50
CA THR A 68 12.13 0.40 5.26
C THR A 68 12.62 1.07 6.53
N ALA A 69 12.35 0.49 7.70
CA ALA A 69 12.80 1.00 8.97
C ALA A 69 12.86 -0.10 10.04
N ARG A 70 13.57 0.23 11.13
CA ARG A 70 13.55 -0.50 12.40
C ARG A 70 12.63 0.23 13.37
N ALA A 71 11.84 -0.53 14.13
CA ALA A 71 10.84 0.01 15.03
C ALA A 71 10.83 -0.68 16.39
N VAL A 72 10.30 0.02 17.40
CA VAL A 72 9.88 -0.53 18.69
C VAL A 72 8.38 -0.29 18.83
N VAL A 73 7.61 -1.30 19.27
CA VAL A 73 6.15 -1.20 19.44
C VAL A 73 5.76 -1.50 20.89
N GLU A 74 5.87 -0.51 21.78
CA GLU A 74 5.45 -0.62 23.19
C GLU A 74 5.02 0.75 23.79
N PRO A 75 3.72 0.96 24.11
CA PRO A 75 2.58 0.41 23.38
C PRO A 75 2.46 1.03 21.97
N LYS A 76 3.13 2.17 21.72
CA LYS A 76 3.10 2.90 20.45
C LYS A 76 4.29 2.50 19.58
N CYS A 77 4.06 2.41 18.27
CA CYS A 77 5.14 2.27 17.30
C CYS A 77 6.03 3.53 17.30
N ARG A 78 7.35 3.30 17.36
CA ARG A 78 8.38 4.32 17.19
C ARG A 78 9.40 3.81 16.20
N ILE A 79 9.63 4.56 15.14
CA ILE A 79 10.75 4.34 14.24
C ILE A 79 12.04 4.75 14.97
N VAL A 80 13.03 3.87 14.98
CA VAL A 80 14.27 4.03 15.75
C VAL A 80 15.55 3.88 14.93
N GLY A 81 15.44 3.52 13.65
CA GLY A 81 16.57 3.43 12.72
C GLY A 81 16.10 3.03 11.32
N LEU A 82 17.00 3.07 10.34
CA LEU A 82 16.72 2.55 9.01
C LEU A 82 16.79 1.01 9.00
N ALA A 83 16.16 0.40 7.99
CA ALA A 83 16.19 -1.05 7.82
C ALA A 83 17.64 -1.59 7.81
N GLY A 84 17.87 -2.70 8.53
CA GLY A 84 19.17 -3.34 8.66
C GLY A 84 20.06 -2.80 9.79
N GLU A 85 19.71 -1.68 10.43
CA GLU A 85 20.43 -1.21 11.61
C GLU A 85 20.18 -2.13 12.82
N PRO A 86 21.17 -2.33 13.72
CA PRO A 86 21.07 -3.22 14.88
C PRO A 86 20.32 -2.55 16.06
N VAL A 87 19.16 -1.98 15.78
CA VAL A 87 18.31 -1.25 16.74
C VAL A 87 16.86 -1.70 16.64
N GLY A 88 16.06 -1.34 17.65
CA GLY A 88 14.64 -1.67 17.70
C GLY A 88 14.36 -3.12 18.09
N THR A 89 13.09 -3.51 17.95
CA THR A 89 12.58 -4.86 18.28
C THR A 89 11.80 -5.49 17.13
N GLY A 90 11.90 -4.90 15.94
CA GLY A 90 11.25 -5.40 14.75
C GLY A 90 11.44 -4.49 13.55
N ASP A 91 11.03 -4.99 12.40
CA ASP A 91 11.02 -4.26 11.15
C ASP A 91 9.66 -3.59 10.91
N TRP A 92 9.69 -2.43 10.26
CA TRP A 92 8.53 -1.71 9.78
C TRP A 92 8.65 -1.51 8.27
N GLY A 93 7.56 -1.73 7.54
CA GLY A 93 7.60 -1.71 6.09
C GLY A 93 6.27 -1.90 5.39
N GLN A 94 6.32 -2.49 4.21
CA GLN A 94 5.18 -2.72 3.31
C GLN A 94 5.18 -4.19 2.85
N ALA A 95 4.01 -4.68 2.47
CA ALA A 95 3.87 -5.99 1.87
C ALA A 95 2.94 -5.98 0.65
N LEU A 96 3.24 -6.84 -0.32
CA LEU A 96 2.39 -7.12 -1.46
C LEU A 96 1.97 -8.60 -1.41
N LEU A 97 0.67 -8.82 -1.24
CA LEU A 97 0.06 -10.14 -1.20
C LEU A 97 -0.65 -10.39 -2.53
N THR A 98 -0.38 -11.52 -3.17
CA THR A 98 -0.95 -11.85 -4.48
C THR A 98 -1.37 -13.31 -4.55
N ARG A 99 -2.57 -13.59 -5.06
CA ARG A 99 -3.11 -14.96 -5.22
C ARG A 99 -3.36 -15.35 -6.68
N VAL A 100 -2.91 -14.50 -7.60
CA VAL A 100 -2.95 -14.71 -9.04
C VAL A 100 -1.52 -14.79 -9.60
N PRO A 101 -1.29 -15.50 -10.72
CA PRO A 101 0.01 -15.54 -11.36
C PRO A 101 0.53 -14.14 -11.68
N ARG A 102 1.79 -13.89 -11.37
CA ARG A 102 2.48 -12.62 -11.62
C ARG A 102 3.94 -12.83 -12.01
N GLY A 103 4.54 -11.79 -12.61
CA GLY A 103 5.97 -11.67 -12.77
C GLY A 103 6.71 -11.39 -11.44
N PRO A 104 8.04 -11.28 -11.46
CA PRO A 104 8.80 -10.90 -10.27
C PRO A 104 8.33 -9.54 -9.72
N VAL A 105 8.48 -9.36 -8.41
CA VAL A 105 8.27 -8.05 -7.78
C VAL A 105 9.59 -7.28 -7.85
N VAL A 106 9.51 -6.03 -8.31
CA VAL A 106 10.65 -5.10 -8.42
C VAL A 106 10.44 -3.97 -7.44
N ASP A 107 11.47 -3.71 -6.63
CA ASP A 107 11.47 -2.66 -5.62
C ASP A 107 12.18 -1.41 -6.15
N GLY A 108 11.44 -0.32 -6.27
CA GLY A 108 11.98 0.99 -6.62
C GLY A 108 12.27 1.82 -5.38
N ASP A 109 13.55 2.11 -5.13
CA ASP A 109 13.98 2.93 -3.98
C ASP A 109 13.57 4.41 -4.15
N LEU A 110 12.75 4.90 -3.22
CA LEU A 110 12.32 6.29 -3.09
C LEU A 110 12.89 6.97 -1.83
N SER A 111 13.90 6.38 -1.18
CA SER A 111 14.44 6.87 0.09
C SER A 111 15.16 8.22 -0.03
N GLY A 112 15.36 8.90 1.09
CA GLY A 112 16.06 10.20 1.11
C GLY A 112 15.13 11.40 0.92
N PHE A 113 13.91 11.33 1.46
CA PHE A 113 13.09 12.52 1.73
C PHE A 113 13.56 13.21 3.00
N LEU A 114 13.41 14.52 3.07
CA LEU A 114 13.94 15.30 4.18
C LEU A 114 13.16 15.01 5.46
N PHE A 115 13.87 14.66 6.54
CA PHE A 115 13.31 14.33 7.85
C PHE A 115 12.35 13.13 7.89
N ASP A 116 12.25 12.36 6.81
CA ASP A 116 11.50 11.11 6.82
C ASP A 116 12.29 10.07 7.62
N PRO A 117 11.77 9.54 8.73
CA PRO A 117 12.49 8.57 9.55
C PRO A 117 12.54 7.18 8.90
N THR A 118 11.84 6.97 7.78
CA THR A 118 11.73 5.69 7.10
C THR A 118 12.27 5.77 5.67
N GLY A 119 12.79 4.65 5.17
CA GLY A 119 12.95 4.47 3.73
C GLY A 119 11.59 4.44 3.03
N ARG A 120 11.59 4.69 1.72
CA ARG A 120 10.37 4.64 0.89
C ARG A 120 10.63 3.76 -0.30
N VAL A 121 9.64 2.97 -0.67
CA VAL A 121 9.74 2.00 -1.77
C VAL A 121 8.45 1.97 -2.56
N VAL A 122 8.55 1.72 -3.86
CA VAL A 122 7.44 1.29 -4.72
C VAL A 122 7.69 -0.15 -5.11
N MET A 123 6.79 -1.05 -4.71
CA MET A 123 6.78 -2.43 -5.16
C MET A 123 5.99 -2.49 -6.47
N THR A 124 6.57 -3.05 -7.53
CA THR A 124 5.89 -3.21 -8.82
C THR A 124 5.94 -4.66 -9.27
N THR A 125 4.80 -5.19 -9.72
CA THR A 125 4.73 -6.50 -10.38
C THR A 125 3.80 -6.44 -11.59
N GLU A 126 3.93 -7.38 -12.51
CA GLU A 126 3.04 -7.49 -13.67
C GLU A 126 2.13 -8.71 -13.51
N ILE A 127 0.84 -8.51 -13.71
CA ILE A 127 -0.18 -9.58 -13.79
C ILE A 127 -0.79 -9.60 -15.19
N GLU A 128 -1.20 -10.76 -15.68
CA GLU A 128 -1.85 -10.86 -16.98
C GLU A 128 -3.37 -10.74 -16.87
N ILE A 129 -3.95 -9.83 -17.65
CA ILE A 129 -5.39 -9.74 -17.90
C ILE A 129 -5.61 -9.96 -19.39
N ASP A 130 -6.29 -11.06 -19.75
CA ASP A 130 -6.59 -11.40 -21.16
C ASP A 130 -5.35 -11.38 -22.07
N GLY A 131 -4.20 -11.88 -21.56
CA GLY A 131 -2.93 -11.93 -22.28
C GLY A 131 -2.19 -10.60 -22.40
N THR A 132 -2.68 -9.55 -21.74
CA THR A 132 -2.04 -8.23 -21.70
C THR A 132 -1.52 -7.94 -20.30
N PRO A 133 -0.27 -7.49 -20.14
CA PRO A 133 0.31 -7.19 -18.85
C PRO A 133 -0.32 -5.92 -18.25
N LEU A 134 -0.80 -6.03 -17.01
CA LEU A 134 -1.16 -4.95 -16.13
C LEU A 134 -0.09 -4.81 -15.05
N ALA A 135 0.57 -3.66 -14.99
CA ALA A 135 1.48 -3.35 -13.90
C ALA A 135 0.70 -2.94 -12.64
N VAL A 136 0.99 -3.58 -11.52
CA VAL A 136 0.44 -3.27 -10.20
C VAL A 136 1.55 -2.70 -9.34
N CYS A 137 1.45 -1.41 -9.04
CA CYS A 137 2.40 -0.67 -8.21
C CYS A 137 1.77 -0.39 -6.84
N ALA A 138 2.57 -0.57 -5.78
CA ALA A 138 2.14 -0.35 -4.39
C ALA A 138 3.19 0.46 -3.62
N SER A 139 2.75 1.42 -2.80
CA SER A 139 3.68 2.23 -1.99
C SER A 139 3.03 2.86 -0.76
N HIS A 140 3.82 3.12 0.28
CA HIS A 140 3.52 4.06 1.36
C HIS A 140 4.38 5.31 1.16
N LEU A 141 3.79 6.39 0.64
CA LEU A 141 4.52 7.62 0.31
C LEU A 141 4.75 8.52 1.53
N PRO A 142 5.80 9.35 1.52
CA PRO A 142 6.09 10.30 2.60
C PRO A 142 4.95 11.29 2.86
N HIS A 143 4.82 11.71 4.11
CA HIS A 143 3.97 12.83 4.50
C HIS A 143 4.36 14.15 3.85
N LEU A 144 3.41 15.10 3.81
CA LEU A 144 3.60 16.42 3.21
C LEU A 144 4.76 17.20 3.86
N GLU A 145 4.92 17.08 5.17
CA GLU A 145 6.02 17.69 5.92
C GLU A 145 7.41 17.22 5.50
N HIS A 146 7.51 16.07 4.83
CA HIS A 146 8.75 15.52 4.30
C HIS A 146 9.03 15.95 2.85
N ILE A 147 8.37 17.01 2.38
CA ILE A 147 8.51 17.56 1.02
C ILE A 147 8.12 16.53 -0.05
N SER A 148 7.07 15.75 0.24
CA SER A 148 6.54 14.73 -0.68
C SER A 148 6.08 15.24 -2.05
N PRO A 149 5.75 16.54 -2.29
CA PRO A 149 5.56 17.03 -3.66
C PRO A 149 6.75 16.79 -4.60
N LEU A 150 7.98 16.59 -4.07
CA LEU A 150 9.15 16.19 -4.87
C LEU A 150 8.96 14.84 -5.58
N LEU A 151 8.02 14.00 -5.12
CA LEU A 151 7.63 12.77 -5.80
C LEU A 151 7.23 13.00 -7.26
N ARG A 152 6.78 14.20 -7.62
CA ARG A 152 6.53 14.58 -9.01
C ARG A 152 7.69 14.26 -9.95
N TRP A 153 8.92 14.35 -9.46
CA TRP A 153 10.13 14.11 -10.25
C TRP A 153 10.82 12.79 -9.88
N ARG A 154 10.62 12.31 -8.65
CA ARG A 154 11.28 11.10 -8.14
C ARG A 154 10.54 9.81 -8.41
N LEU A 155 9.21 9.87 -8.49
CA LEU A 155 8.35 8.70 -8.70
C LEU A 155 8.29 8.19 -10.16
N PRO A 156 8.28 9.05 -11.21
CA PRO A 156 8.14 8.59 -12.60
C PRO A 156 9.12 7.50 -13.07
N PRO A 157 10.42 7.51 -12.69
CA PRO A 157 11.36 6.43 -13.06
C PRO A 157 10.95 5.04 -12.55
N HIS A 158 10.11 4.97 -11.53
CA HIS A 158 9.65 3.71 -10.90
C HIS A 158 8.25 3.30 -11.35
N LEU A 159 7.59 4.10 -12.20
CA LEU A 159 6.24 3.82 -12.66
C LEU A 159 6.21 3.52 -14.17
N PRO A 160 5.27 2.67 -14.61
CA PRO A 160 4.97 2.51 -16.02
C PRO A 160 4.56 3.83 -16.67
N ASP A 161 4.82 3.95 -17.97
CA ASP A 161 4.29 5.05 -18.76
C ASP A 161 2.75 5.08 -18.69
N ARG A 162 2.18 6.30 -18.69
CA ARG A 162 0.73 6.53 -18.54
C ARG A 162 -0.13 5.93 -19.66
N HIS A 163 0.46 5.53 -20.78
CA HIS A 163 -0.22 4.87 -21.89
C HIS A 163 -0.16 3.34 -21.80
N ARG A 164 0.62 2.77 -20.87
CA ARG A 164 0.63 1.34 -20.56
C ARG A 164 -0.41 1.03 -19.47
N PRO A 165 -1.05 -0.16 -19.48
CA PRO A 165 -1.96 -0.56 -18.42
C PRO A 165 -1.24 -0.65 -17.07
N ALA A 166 -1.64 0.19 -16.11
CA ALA A 166 -1.06 0.19 -14.79
C ALA A 166 -2.04 0.71 -13.72
N VAL A 167 -1.87 0.22 -12.50
CA VAL A 167 -2.50 0.74 -11.28
C VAL A 167 -1.44 1.04 -10.23
N LEU A 168 -1.67 2.08 -9.44
CA LEU A 168 -0.81 2.53 -8.35
C LEU A 168 -1.68 2.72 -7.12
N MET A 169 -1.37 1.99 -6.05
CA MET A 169 -2.19 1.98 -4.85
C MET A 169 -1.37 2.12 -3.57
N GLY A 170 -1.98 2.65 -2.52
CA GLY A 170 -1.29 2.86 -1.27
C GLY A 170 -1.82 4.00 -0.43
N ASP A 171 -1.23 4.14 0.76
CA ASP A 171 -1.30 5.36 1.54
C ASP A 171 -0.31 6.38 0.97
N PHE A 172 -0.81 7.47 0.40
CA PHE A 172 0.05 8.51 -0.17
C PHE A 172 0.29 9.66 0.80
N ASN A 173 -0.31 9.65 1.99
CA ASN A 173 -0.27 10.76 2.95
C ASN A 173 -0.63 12.13 2.35
N MET A 174 -1.45 12.16 1.31
CA MET A 174 -1.79 13.40 0.61
C MET A 174 -3.19 13.42 0.06
N TRP A 175 -3.75 14.62 -0.10
CA TRP A 175 -5.05 14.81 -0.73
C TRP A 175 -5.01 14.48 -2.23
N ARG A 176 -6.17 14.11 -2.75
CA ARG A 176 -6.36 13.70 -4.17
C ARG A 176 -5.76 14.65 -5.19
N TRP A 177 -5.91 15.96 -5.02
CA TRP A 177 -5.39 16.94 -5.99
C TRP A 177 -3.86 16.90 -6.06
N LEU A 178 -3.19 16.62 -4.93
CA LEU A 178 -1.74 16.49 -4.89
C LEU A 178 -1.28 15.12 -5.40
N ALA A 179 -2.02 14.05 -5.11
CA ALA A 179 -1.79 12.73 -5.72
C ALA A 179 -1.81 12.83 -7.27
N ARG A 180 -2.80 13.52 -7.83
CA ARG A 180 -2.87 13.80 -9.28
C ARG A 180 -1.76 14.70 -9.80
N PHE A 181 -1.26 15.60 -8.96
CA PHE A 181 -0.12 16.44 -9.30
C PHE A 181 1.15 15.58 -9.45
N ILE A 182 1.43 14.67 -8.53
CA ILE A 182 2.68 13.87 -8.57
C ILE A 182 2.68 12.82 -9.70
N VAL A 183 1.51 12.29 -10.09
CA VAL A 183 1.39 11.31 -11.20
C VAL A 183 0.45 11.81 -12.31
N PRO A 184 0.93 12.69 -13.20
CA PRO A 184 0.09 13.27 -14.26
C PRO A 184 -0.39 12.19 -15.24
N GLY A 185 -1.65 12.27 -15.63
CA GLY A 185 -2.25 11.32 -16.58
C GLY A 185 -2.77 10.03 -15.93
N TRP A 186 -2.49 9.82 -14.66
CA TRP A 186 -3.17 8.82 -13.84
C TRP A 186 -4.50 9.41 -13.32
N HIS A 187 -5.52 8.58 -13.19
CA HIS A 187 -6.86 8.97 -12.75
C HIS A 187 -7.29 8.18 -11.52
N ASP A 188 -8.08 8.82 -10.64
CA ASP A 188 -8.62 8.15 -9.45
C ASP A 188 -9.64 7.08 -9.84
N THR A 189 -9.50 5.90 -9.25
CA THR A 189 -10.49 4.82 -9.35
C THR A 189 -11.46 4.85 -8.17
N VAL A 190 -10.94 4.97 -6.95
CA VAL A 190 -11.72 5.03 -5.70
C VAL A 190 -11.86 6.48 -5.25
N ARG A 191 -13.07 6.85 -4.82
CA ARG A 191 -13.37 8.16 -4.23
C ARG A 191 -14.12 7.97 -2.91
N GLY A 192 -13.50 8.40 -1.82
CA GLY A 192 -14.08 8.36 -0.49
C GLY A 192 -13.04 8.68 0.57
N ALA A 193 -13.48 9.26 1.69
CA ALA A 193 -12.58 9.50 2.80
C ALA A 193 -12.16 8.19 3.46
N THR A 194 -10.87 8.07 3.77
CA THR A 194 -10.26 6.87 4.35
C THR A 194 -9.71 7.11 5.76
N TRP A 195 -9.43 8.37 6.11
CA TRP A 195 -8.84 8.74 7.38
C TRP A 195 -9.54 9.94 8.05
N PRO A 196 -9.63 9.97 9.40
CA PRO A 196 -9.41 8.82 10.29
C PRO A 196 -10.60 7.84 10.21
N ALA A 197 -10.35 6.53 10.31
CA ALA A 197 -11.34 5.48 10.02
C ALA A 197 -12.63 5.56 10.86
N HIS A 198 -12.54 6.00 12.11
CA HIS A 198 -13.70 6.15 13.01
C HIS A 198 -14.62 7.33 12.63
N ARG A 199 -14.12 8.30 11.87
CA ARG A 199 -14.87 9.44 11.34
C ARG A 199 -14.17 9.93 10.06
N PRO A 200 -14.37 9.24 8.93
CA PRO A 200 -13.61 9.53 7.72
C PRO A 200 -13.90 10.93 7.19
N VAL A 201 -12.85 11.75 7.04
CA VAL A 201 -12.96 13.12 6.49
C VAL A 201 -12.00 13.35 5.33
N PHE A 202 -10.83 12.70 5.35
CA PHE A 202 -9.78 12.88 4.36
C PHE A 202 -9.54 11.61 3.56
N GLN A 203 -9.36 11.74 2.25
CA GLN A 203 -8.85 10.67 1.39
C GLN A 203 -7.34 10.85 1.25
N ILE A 204 -6.59 9.96 1.90
CA ILE A 204 -5.12 9.92 1.83
C ILE A 204 -4.59 8.59 1.28
N ASP A 205 -5.41 7.56 1.31
CA ASP A 205 -5.21 6.32 0.56
C ASP A 205 -5.80 6.46 -0.84
N HIS A 206 -5.04 6.04 -1.85
CA HIS A 206 -5.44 6.18 -3.25
C HIS A 206 -5.25 4.89 -4.01
N LEU A 207 -6.13 4.69 -4.99
CA LEU A 207 -5.99 3.70 -6.04
C LEU A 207 -6.15 4.46 -7.35
N LEU A 208 -5.03 4.66 -8.03
CA LEU A 208 -4.94 5.39 -9.30
C LEU A 208 -4.71 4.39 -10.43
N ALA A 209 -5.20 4.73 -11.62
CA ALA A 209 -5.04 3.91 -12.80
C ALA A 209 -4.64 4.76 -14.02
N THR A 210 -4.02 4.12 -15.02
CA THR A 210 -3.72 4.75 -16.31
C THR A 210 -4.91 4.67 -17.27
N SER A 211 -4.85 5.39 -18.40
CA SER A 211 -5.98 5.48 -19.35
C SER A 211 -6.47 4.15 -19.95
N PRO A 212 -5.64 3.11 -20.16
CA PRO A 212 -6.10 1.81 -20.67
C PRO A 212 -6.89 0.98 -19.65
N VAL A 213 -6.90 1.39 -18.37
CA VAL A 213 -7.54 0.63 -17.29
C VAL A 213 -8.89 1.25 -16.94
N SER A 214 -9.90 0.40 -16.84
CA SER A 214 -11.20 0.72 -16.26
C SER A 214 -11.31 0.14 -14.85
N ALA A 215 -11.98 0.86 -13.96
CA ALA A 215 -12.29 0.39 -12.62
C ALA A 215 -13.81 0.36 -12.42
N THR A 216 -14.26 -0.69 -11.76
CA THR A 216 -15.64 -0.94 -11.33
C THR A 216 -15.60 -1.38 -9.87
N GLU A 217 -16.74 -1.37 -9.18
CA GLU A 217 -16.82 -1.80 -7.76
C GLU A 217 -15.73 -1.11 -6.90
N ALA A 218 -15.50 0.17 -7.18
CA ALA A 218 -14.45 0.97 -6.57
C ALA A 218 -15.00 1.66 -5.31
N GLU A 219 -14.52 1.25 -4.14
CA GLU A 219 -15.12 1.65 -2.87
C GLU A 219 -14.08 1.76 -1.73
N VAL A 220 -14.47 2.52 -0.71
CA VAL A 220 -13.83 2.49 0.61
C VAL A 220 -14.55 1.41 1.42
N VAL A 221 -13.80 0.42 1.90
CA VAL A 221 -14.36 -0.75 2.58
C VAL A 221 -14.27 -0.55 4.10
N HIS A 222 -15.38 -0.70 4.80
CA HIS A 222 -15.40 -0.67 6.27
C HIS A 222 -14.98 -2.01 6.86
N ALA A 223 -13.68 -2.27 6.87
CA ALA A 223 -13.07 -3.49 7.42
C ALA A 223 -11.85 -3.18 8.31
N GLY A 224 -11.59 -4.08 9.26
CA GLY A 224 -10.43 -4.02 10.15
C GLY A 224 -10.59 -3.11 11.38
N GLY A 225 -9.46 -2.77 11.99
CA GLY A 225 -9.38 -1.93 13.20
C GLY A 225 -8.29 -0.86 13.13
N SER A 226 -7.72 -0.63 11.95
CA SER A 226 -6.74 0.42 11.68
C SER A 226 -7.34 1.82 11.86
N ASP A 227 -6.50 2.84 11.88
CA ASP A 227 -6.91 4.24 11.73
C ASP A 227 -7.17 4.66 10.27
N HIS A 228 -6.87 3.79 9.31
CA HIS A 228 -7.26 3.93 7.91
C HIS A 228 -8.39 2.96 7.54
N LEU A 229 -9.28 3.38 6.64
CA LEU A 229 -10.18 2.47 5.94
C LEU A 229 -9.51 1.95 4.67
N PRO A 230 -9.53 0.64 4.42
CA PRO A 230 -9.00 0.08 3.19
C PRO A 230 -9.82 0.52 1.97
N ILE A 231 -9.17 0.46 0.81
CA ILE A 231 -9.78 0.76 -0.49
C ILE A 231 -9.66 -0.44 -1.42
N ARG A 232 -10.66 -0.63 -2.28
CA ARG A 232 -10.72 -1.75 -3.23
C ARG A 232 -11.32 -1.29 -4.56
N ALA A 233 -10.86 -1.86 -5.66
CA ALA A 233 -11.52 -1.76 -6.95
C ALA A 233 -11.35 -3.04 -7.77
N ARG A 234 -12.33 -3.34 -8.61
CA ARG A 234 -12.23 -4.34 -9.68
C ARG A 234 -11.76 -3.66 -10.96
N VAL A 235 -10.57 -4.03 -11.44
CA VAL A 235 -9.93 -3.43 -12.60
C VAL A 235 -9.96 -4.36 -13.82
N SER A 236 -10.18 -3.79 -14.98
CA SER A 236 -10.13 -4.47 -16.27
C SER A 236 -9.45 -3.59 -17.31
N LEU A 237 -9.05 -4.20 -18.42
CA LEU A 237 -8.53 -3.47 -19.57
C LEU A 237 -9.67 -2.99 -20.47
N ARG A 238 -9.46 -1.86 -21.14
CA ARG A 238 -10.38 -1.29 -22.14
C ARG A 238 -10.15 -1.88 -23.52
#